data_AF-B0CWB1-F1
#
_entry.id   AF-B0CWB1-F1
#
_cell.length_a   1.000
_cell.length_b   1.000
_cell.length_c   1.000
_cell.angle_alpha   90.00
_cell.angle_beta   90.00
_cell.angle_gamma   90.00
#
_symmetry.space_group_name_H-M   'P 1'
#
loop_
_entity.id
_entity.type
_entity.pdbx_description
1 polymer ?
#
loop_
_entity_poly.entity_id
_entity_poly.type
_entity_poly.pdbx_seq_one_letter_code
_entity_poly.pdbx_strand_id
1 'polypeptide(L)'
;MSNKENAAPVGPPISPFATSPHRPSEFWLKNPAWIDGAIDPPHFYHSHEEIEAALRAAGVSSNAYVDQQAALSTPTPNHYANIKSCGQALGEGRDVVNLTSSASPGHLISVGMVYSLVAAPGPGGRASKGLVKQKPKMKMTKLVLDKITHADFIKAFLATHNLSDKYSPGVHSGPDFKLWWSGSPGAKSGAATIQTDNEFHVALEHLLSKPKGKCMVSVEFDLDNMMGFRIQQPLPSAAANPNTETTDGELVYGTKVPQLGGFSEVTQLHGSIIMELKATWPCSTHLNEHGGAGFCYVTNTSEHVLLNARRLKAWAAAIAAHVATKLVPPNISEFDGSRDGRLPGPRPRGCAGPGLSAATPNQQLGDVMQIISGLLPLLGGMSRKRARSESSSPIRRNPVTPVRKAPMSPPLSPIPTANSELRSCLSDFAEAKGIDLTACEEALTALDLTPDIIPDVPVQRLCDITHATEGQILKLHVFCRRWNARLEEKKEKRRRIDL
;
A
#
# COMPACT_ATOMS: atom_id res chain seq x y z
N MET A 1 -11.41 90.83 19.01
CA MET A 1 -12.18 89.68 19.56
C MET A 1 -11.45 88.42 19.14
N SER A 2 -10.59 87.89 20.01
CA SER A 2 -9.88 86.63 19.81
C SER A 2 -10.82 85.48 20.11
N ASN A 3 -11.00 84.56 19.18
CA ASN A 3 -11.49 83.21 19.48
C ASN A 3 -10.34 82.22 19.26
N LYS A 4 -9.99 81.60 20.36
CA LYS A 4 -8.90 80.65 20.58
C LYS A 4 -9.54 79.28 20.82
N GLU A 5 -8.85 78.23 20.35
CA GLU A 5 -8.98 76.82 20.78
C GLU A 5 -10.28 76.09 20.34
N ASN A 6 -10.29 74.82 19.89
CA ASN A 6 -9.48 73.66 20.22
C ASN A 6 -9.35 72.71 19.00
N ALA A 7 -8.14 72.27 18.69
CA ALA A 7 -7.91 71.10 17.83
C ALA A 7 -7.49 69.93 18.72
N ALA A 8 -8.35 68.92 18.84
CA ALA A 8 -8.01 67.65 19.46
C ALA A 8 -7.17 66.81 18.48
N PRO A 9 -6.18 66.02 18.97
CA PRO A 9 -5.36 65.17 18.12
C PRO A 9 -6.20 64.00 17.58
N VAL A 10 -6.37 63.95 16.26
CA VAL A 10 -6.94 62.81 15.54
C VAL A 10 -5.92 61.67 15.62
N GLY A 11 -6.21 60.65 16.44
CA GLY A 11 -5.45 59.41 16.47
C GLY A 11 -5.55 58.64 15.13
N PRO A 12 -4.60 57.76 14.85
CA PRO A 12 -4.57 57.02 13.58
C PRO A 12 -5.83 56.16 13.40
N PRO A 13 -6.30 55.96 12.16
CA PRO A 13 -7.50 55.18 11.87
C PRO A 13 -7.33 53.73 12.36
N ILE A 14 -8.22 53.31 13.24
CA ILE A 14 -8.33 51.93 13.72
C ILE A 14 -8.69 51.06 12.50
N SER A 15 -7.82 50.09 12.20
CA SER A 15 -8.00 49.15 11.10
C SER A 15 -9.28 48.33 11.29
N PRO A 16 -10.15 48.17 10.27
CA PRO A 16 -11.44 47.47 10.36
C PRO A 16 -11.33 45.93 10.38
N PHE A 17 -10.14 45.37 10.66
CA PHE A 17 -10.03 43.94 10.92
C PHE A 17 -10.54 43.66 12.33
N ALA A 18 -11.82 43.34 12.39
CA ALA A 18 -12.58 42.99 13.57
C ALA A 18 -11.81 41.97 14.43
N THR A 19 -11.45 42.38 15.65
CA THR A 19 -11.22 41.46 16.75
C THR A 19 -12.47 40.58 16.88
N SER A 20 -12.34 39.28 16.61
CA SER A 20 -13.41 38.31 16.83
C SER A 20 -13.96 38.48 18.25
N PRO A 21 -15.28 38.72 18.43
CA PRO A 21 -15.86 39.05 19.75
C PRO A 21 -15.94 37.86 20.71
N HIS A 22 -15.63 36.64 20.25
CA HIS A 22 -15.76 35.44 21.06
C HIS A 22 -14.43 35.01 21.66
N ARG A 23 -14.41 34.88 22.99
CA ARG A 23 -13.31 34.26 23.72
C ARG A 23 -13.22 32.78 23.30
N PRO A 24 -12.03 32.28 22.89
CA PRO A 24 -11.84 30.86 22.59
C PRO A 24 -12.17 29.98 23.80
N SER A 25 -12.60 28.76 23.56
CA SER A 25 -12.89 27.76 24.59
C SER A 25 -11.63 27.35 25.33
N GLU A 26 -11.77 26.94 26.60
CA GLU A 26 -10.64 26.44 27.38
C GLU A 26 -10.00 25.18 26.75
N PHE A 27 -10.78 24.38 26.02
CA PHE A 27 -10.28 23.21 25.32
C PHE A 27 -9.36 23.60 24.16
N TRP A 28 -9.79 24.58 23.36
CA TRP A 28 -9.01 25.10 22.24
C TRP A 28 -7.75 25.84 22.71
N LEU A 29 -7.81 26.59 23.82
CA LEU A 29 -6.63 27.27 24.38
C LEU A 29 -5.49 26.31 24.79
N LYS A 30 -5.80 25.03 25.09
CA LYS A 30 -4.78 24.01 25.40
C LYS A 30 -4.15 23.40 24.15
N ASN A 31 -4.89 23.37 23.04
CA ASN A 31 -4.46 22.79 21.75
C ASN A 31 -5.02 23.66 20.60
N PRO A 32 -4.39 24.81 20.32
CA PRO A 32 -4.92 25.75 19.34
C PRO A 32 -4.88 25.12 17.94
N ALA A 33 -5.98 25.27 17.21
CA ALA A 33 -6.18 24.67 15.89
C ALA A 33 -7.04 25.59 15.01
N TRP A 34 -7.27 25.20 13.75
CA TRP A 34 -8.09 26.01 12.83
C TRP A 34 -9.58 26.09 13.20
N ILE A 35 -10.07 25.24 14.11
CA ILE A 35 -11.48 25.17 14.49
C ILE A 35 -11.60 25.01 16.01
N ASP A 36 -12.39 25.88 16.64
CA ASP A 36 -12.86 25.71 18.01
C ASP A 36 -14.26 25.08 18.00
N GLY A 37 -14.29 23.76 18.07
CA GLY A 37 -15.52 22.97 18.07
C GLY A 37 -16.25 22.93 19.42
N ALA A 38 -15.72 23.56 20.47
CA ALA A 38 -16.35 23.58 21.79
C ALA A 38 -17.23 24.82 22.02
N ILE A 39 -17.30 25.72 21.03
CA ILE A 39 -18.23 26.85 20.97
C ILE A 39 -19.38 26.47 20.01
N ASP A 40 -20.61 26.87 20.32
CA ASP A 40 -21.79 26.66 19.46
C ASP A 40 -22.33 28.02 18.97
N PRO A 41 -22.26 28.33 17.66
CA PRO A 41 -21.71 27.49 16.59
C PRO A 41 -20.17 27.41 16.63
N PRO A 42 -19.56 26.35 16.05
CA PRO A 42 -18.11 26.20 15.97
C PRO A 42 -17.44 27.43 15.36
N HIS A 43 -16.35 27.87 15.97
CA HIS A 43 -15.60 29.03 15.49
C HIS A 43 -14.44 28.60 14.59
N PHE A 44 -14.31 29.22 13.42
CA PHE A 44 -13.25 28.91 12.45
C PHE A 44 -12.25 30.07 12.41
N TYR A 45 -10.97 29.73 12.49
CA TYR A 45 -9.86 30.67 12.26
C TYR A 45 -9.41 30.52 10.80
N HIS A 46 -9.18 31.62 10.12
CA HIS A 46 -8.83 31.65 8.69
C HIS A 46 -7.37 32.03 8.46
N SER A 47 -6.66 32.52 9.47
CA SER A 47 -5.23 32.80 9.39
C SER A 47 -4.48 32.49 10.70
N HIS A 48 -3.16 32.35 10.63
CA HIS A 48 -2.34 32.16 11.83
C HIS A 48 -2.37 33.41 12.73
N GLU A 49 -2.45 34.60 12.12
CA GLU A 49 -2.56 35.87 12.83
C GLU A 49 -3.84 35.94 13.68
N GLU A 50 -4.94 35.34 13.22
CA GLU A 50 -6.19 35.23 13.99
C GLU A 50 -6.03 34.30 15.20
N ILE A 51 -5.36 33.15 15.02
CA ILE A 51 -5.05 32.22 16.12
C ILE A 51 -4.17 32.90 17.17
N GLU A 52 -3.12 33.61 16.75
CA GLU A 52 -2.22 34.35 17.64
C GLU A 52 -2.90 35.54 18.33
N ALA A 53 -3.78 36.26 17.62
CA ALA A 53 -4.58 37.33 18.19
C ALA A 53 -5.52 36.79 19.28
N ALA A 54 -6.16 35.64 19.03
CA ALA A 54 -7.04 34.98 19.98
C ALA A 54 -6.29 34.49 21.23
N LEU A 55 -5.09 33.91 21.06
CA LEU A 55 -4.23 33.50 22.18
C LEU A 55 -3.79 34.70 23.02
N ARG A 56 -3.35 35.80 22.37
CA ARG A 56 -2.98 37.05 23.07
C ARG A 56 -4.16 37.66 23.81
N ALA A 57 -5.35 37.69 23.20
CA ALA A 57 -6.57 38.20 23.82
C ALA A 57 -6.98 37.36 25.05
N ALA A 58 -6.69 36.05 25.04
CA ALA A 58 -6.92 35.16 26.18
C ALA A 58 -5.82 35.18 27.25
N GLY A 59 -4.74 35.95 27.05
CA GLY A 59 -3.60 36.01 27.97
C GLY A 59 -2.68 34.78 27.92
N VAL A 60 -2.79 33.95 26.86
CA VAL A 60 -1.92 32.79 26.65
C VAL A 60 -0.68 33.23 25.86
N SER A 61 0.50 32.97 26.39
CA SER A 61 1.76 33.31 25.73
C SER A 61 1.95 32.50 24.45
N SER A 62 2.19 33.19 23.33
CA SER A 62 2.45 32.63 21.99
C SER A 62 3.52 31.53 21.96
N ASN A 63 4.46 31.55 22.89
CA ASN A 63 5.59 30.60 22.90
C ASN A 63 5.13 29.15 23.06
N ALA A 64 4.05 28.90 23.81
CA ALA A 64 3.52 27.54 23.98
C ALA A 64 2.96 26.94 22.67
N TYR A 65 2.45 27.79 21.78
CA TYR A 65 1.89 27.37 20.48
C TYR A 65 2.98 27.16 19.43
N VAL A 66 3.97 28.06 19.38
CA VAL A 66 5.13 27.91 18.47
C VAL A 66 5.93 26.67 18.84
N ASP A 67 6.11 26.36 20.13
CA ASP A 67 6.78 25.14 20.58
C ASP A 67 5.97 23.87 20.22
N GLN A 68 4.64 23.90 20.29
CA GLN A 68 3.78 22.78 19.85
C GLN A 68 3.83 22.58 18.32
N GLN A 69 3.78 23.65 17.53
CA GLN A 69 3.92 23.56 16.06
C GLN A 69 5.34 23.14 15.64
N ALA A 70 6.37 23.61 16.34
CA ALA A 70 7.75 23.20 16.13
C ALA A 70 7.94 21.72 16.50
N ALA A 71 7.34 21.24 17.60
CA ALA A 71 7.35 19.83 17.98
C ALA A 71 6.61 18.93 16.99
N LEU A 72 5.61 19.44 16.27
CA LEU A 72 4.92 18.74 15.17
C LEU A 72 5.68 18.80 13.84
N SER A 73 6.52 19.83 13.64
CA SER A 73 7.23 20.10 12.38
C SER A 73 8.70 19.68 12.38
N THR A 74 9.25 19.26 13.53
CA THR A 74 10.63 18.76 13.64
C THR A 74 10.65 17.29 14.06
N PRO A 75 11.53 16.46 13.46
CA PRO A 75 11.80 15.12 13.99
C PRO A 75 12.41 15.30 15.38
N THR A 76 11.81 14.66 16.38
CA THR A 76 12.15 14.84 17.80
C THR A 76 13.66 14.64 18.04
N PRO A 77 14.37 15.61 18.65
CA PRO A 77 15.75 15.43 19.07
C PRO A 77 15.83 14.50 20.30
N ASN A 78 16.78 13.57 20.25
CA ASN A 78 17.15 12.67 21.36
C ASN A 78 17.55 13.47 22.62
N HIS A 79 16.71 13.42 23.65
CA HIS A 79 17.04 13.93 24.98
C HIS A 79 17.79 12.87 25.82
N TYR A 80 19.07 12.64 25.52
CA TYR A 80 20.03 12.08 26.48
C TYR A 80 21.47 12.50 26.10
N ALA A 81 21.97 13.56 26.73
CA ALA A 81 23.35 13.68 27.22
C ALA A 81 23.64 15.12 27.69
N ASN A 82 23.59 15.33 29.00
CA ASN A 82 24.32 16.42 29.64
C ASN A 82 25.66 15.86 30.14
N ILE A 83 26.70 15.87 29.31
CA ILE A 83 28.10 15.86 29.77
C ILE A 83 28.90 16.78 28.83
N LYS A 84 29.51 17.81 29.42
CA LYS A 84 30.40 18.79 28.78
C LYS A 84 31.58 18.12 28.08
N SER A 85 31.92 18.55 26.86
CA SER A 85 33.22 19.21 26.58
C SER A 85 33.36 19.63 25.09
N CYS A 86 33.97 20.81 24.93
CA CYS A 86 34.79 21.37 23.84
C CYS A 86 34.60 20.91 22.39
N GLY A 87 34.53 21.89 21.49
CA GLY A 87 34.18 21.71 20.08
C GLY A 87 35.35 21.46 19.13
N GLN A 88 35.01 21.05 17.91
CA GLN A 88 35.44 21.67 16.64
C GLN A 88 34.85 20.92 15.43
N ALA A 89 34.41 21.73 14.45
CA ALA A 89 34.44 21.56 12.99
C ALA A 89 33.62 20.45 12.26
N LEU A 90 32.64 20.95 11.50
CA LEU A 90 32.11 20.58 10.18
C LEU A 90 32.48 19.22 9.54
N GLY A 91 31.44 18.49 9.11
CA GLY A 91 31.46 17.53 8.01
C GLY A 91 30.07 16.96 7.72
N GLU A 92 29.50 17.27 6.56
CA GLU A 92 28.25 16.69 6.03
C GLU A 92 28.40 15.19 5.73
N GLY A 93 27.37 14.38 6.00
CA GLY A 93 27.36 12.96 5.63
C GLY A 93 26.00 12.28 5.77
N ARG A 94 25.57 11.58 4.72
CA ARG A 94 24.42 10.65 4.67
C ARG A 94 24.59 9.50 5.67
N ASP A 95 23.68 9.37 6.63
CA ASP A 95 23.62 8.23 7.53
C ASP A 95 22.82 7.06 6.92
N VAL A 96 23.54 6.13 6.31
CA VAL A 96 23.13 4.72 6.26
C VAL A 96 23.53 4.12 7.60
N VAL A 97 22.55 3.63 8.36
CA VAL A 97 22.79 2.99 9.66
C VAL A 97 23.62 1.72 9.47
N ASN A 98 24.94 1.84 9.55
CA ASN A 98 25.85 0.71 9.66
C ASN A 98 25.82 0.24 11.12
N LEU A 99 25.01 -0.78 11.42
CA LEU A 99 25.10 -1.54 12.67
C LEU A 99 26.41 -2.36 12.68
N THR A 100 27.54 -1.69 12.85
CA THR A 100 28.82 -2.32 13.18
C THR A 100 29.26 -1.85 14.55
N SER A 101 28.55 -2.30 15.58
CA SER A 101 28.93 -2.15 16.99
C SER A 101 29.12 -3.53 17.60
N SER A 102 30.12 -3.62 18.49
CA SER A 102 30.61 -4.79 19.26
C SER A 102 29.69 -6.02 19.25
N ALA A 103 30.24 -7.16 18.82
CA ALA A 103 29.53 -8.40 18.49
C ALA A 103 28.77 -9.02 19.67
N SER A 104 27.62 -8.44 20.02
CA SER A 104 26.64 -9.13 20.84
C SER A 104 26.11 -10.33 20.04
N PRO A 105 26.01 -11.53 20.65
CA PRO A 105 25.50 -12.70 19.96
C PRO A 105 24.02 -12.49 19.62
N GLY A 106 23.74 -12.12 18.37
CA GLY A 106 22.40 -11.94 17.84
C GLY A 106 21.59 -13.25 17.81
N HIS A 107 20.28 -13.12 17.66
CA HIS A 107 19.38 -14.26 17.49
C HIS A 107 19.29 -14.65 16.01
N LEU A 108 19.19 -15.95 15.72
CA LEU A 108 18.98 -16.42 14.35
C LEU A 108 17.49 -16.33 14.03
N ILE A 109 17.15 -15.51 13.03
CA ILE A 109 15.78 -15.24 12.62
C ILE A 109 15.56 -15.77 11.20
N SER A 110 14.55 -16.62 11.04
CA SER A 110 14.03 -17.13 9.78
C SER A 110 12.86 -16.27 9.34
N VAL A 111 13.04 -15.48 8.29
CA VAL A 111 12.01 -14.60 7.74
C VAL A 111 11.35 -15.30 6.54
N GLY A 112 10.12 -15.74 6.74
CA GLY A 112 9.23 -16.25 5.71
C GLY A 112 8.40 -15.14 5.08
N MET A 113 8.37 -15.10 3.75
CA MET A 113 7.52 -14.19 2.98
C MET A 113 6.41 -15.01 2.32
N VAL A 114 5.16 -14.61 2.57
CA VAL A 114 3.97 -15.18 1.93
C VAL A 114 3.37 -14.11 1.02
N TYR A 115 2.95 -14.53 -0.16
CA TYR A 115 2.21 -13.70 -1.08
C TYR A 115 1.18 -14.58 -1.78
N SER A 116 -0.04 -14.09 -1.86
CA SER A 116 -1.13 -14.75 -2.57
C SER A 116 -1.30 -14.03 -3.89
N LEU A 117 -0.79 -14.62 -4.98
CA LEU A 117 -1.11 -14.06 -6.29
C LEU A 117 -2.63 -14.23 -6.51
N VAL A 118 -3.39 -13.14 -6.33
CA VAL A 118 -4.78 -13.09 -6.79
C VAL A 118 -4.71 -13.33 -8.29
N ALA A 119 -5.29 -14.45 -8.73
CA ALA A 119 -5.36 -14.73 -10.15
C ALA A 119 -6.08 -13.56 -10.82
N ALA A 120 -5.38 -12.83 -11.69
CA ALA A 120 -5.98 -11.74 -12.45
C ALA A 120 -7.26 -12.28 -13.12
N PRO A 121 -8.41 -11.59 -13.01
CA PRO A 121 -9.64 -12.06 -13.63
C PRO A 121 -9.40 -12.18 -15.12
N GLY A 122 -9.38 -13.43 -15.61
CA GLY A 122 -9.22 -13.70 -17.03
C GLY A 122 -10.41 -13.13 -17.81
N PRO A 123 -10.20 -12.58 -19.01
CA PRO A 123 -11.28 -12.14 -19.87
C PRO A 123 -12.02 -13.37 -20.40
N GLY A 124 -13.08 -13.80 -19.70
CA GLY A 124 -13.94 -14.91 -20.11
C GLY A 124 -14.54 -15.66 -18.92
N GLY A 125 -15.82 -15.41 -18.64
CA GLY A 125 -16.56 -15.91 -17.48
C GLY A 125 -16.86 -17.41 -17.46
N ARG A 126 -15.82 -18.26 -17.38
CA ARG A 126 -15.98 -19.66 -16.94
C ARG A 126 -15.11 -19.93 -15.71
N ALA A 127 -15.72 -20.62 -14.75
CA ALA A 127 -15.27 -20.90 -13.38
C ALA A 127 -13.74 -20.90 -13.19
N SER A 128 -13.28 -20.07 -12.27
CA SER A 128 -11.89 -19.87 -11.90
C SER A 128 -11.23 -21.17 -11.46
N LYS A 129 -10.35 -21.70 -12.31
CA LYS A 129 -9.37 -22.73 -11.93
C LYS A 129 -8.50 -22.18 -10.80
N GLY A 130 -8.29 -23.02 -9.79
CA GLY A 130 -7.86 -22.65 -8.44
C GLY A 130 -6.69 -21.67 -8.33
N LEU A 131 -6.73 -20.86 -7.27
CA LEU A 131 -5.67 -19.95 -6.85
C LEU A 131 -4.34 -20.72 -6.80
N VAL A 132 -3.40 -20.37 -7.67
CA VAL A 132 -2.07 -20.98 -7.67
C VAL A 132 -1.34 -20.44 -6.44
N LYS A 133 -1.38 -21.20 -5.35
CA LYS A 133 -0.65 -20.87 -4.12
C LYS A 133 0.84 -20.95 -4.41
N GLN A 134 1.49 -19.79 -4.45
CA GLN A 134 2.94 -19.68 -4.56
C GLN A 134 3.59 -20.31 -3.33
N LYS A 135 4.76 -20.94 -3.52
CA LYS A 135 5.53 -21.50 -2.39
C LYS A 135 6.12 -20.34 -1.57
N PRO A 136 5.96 -20.33 -0.22
CA PRO A 136 6.55 -19.31 0.63
C PRO A 136 8.07 -19.21 0.41
N LYS A 137 8.60 -17.98 0.32
CA LYS A 137 10.04 -17.75 0.19
C LYS A 137 10.63 -17.52 1.57
N MET A 138 11.53 -18.39 2.01
CA MET A 138 12.16 -18.29 3.33
C MET A 138 13.62 -17.87 3.21
N LYS A 139 14.04 -16.90 4.01
CA LYS A 139 15.43 -16.44 4.13
C LYS A 139 15.81 -16.40 5.61
N MET A 140 17.08 -16.61 5.94
CA MET A 140 17.58 -16.54 7.31
C MET A 140 18.53 -15.35 7.46
N THR A 141 18.45 -14.66 8.60
CA THR A 141 19.32 -13.55 8.97
C THR A 141 19.64 -13.61 10.46
N LYS A 142 20.73 -12.96 10.90
CA LYS A 142 21.04 -12.77 12.32
C LYS A 142 20.62 -11.36 12.72
N LEU A 143 19.74 -11.24 13.71
CA LEU A 143 19.25 -9.96 14.20
C LEU A 143 19.48 -9.83 15.70
N VAL A 144 19.99 -8.68 16.11
CA VAL A 144 20.12 -8.33 17.54
C VAL A 144 18.75 -7.86 18.00
N LEU A 145 18.15 -8.62 18.90
CA LEU A 145 16.81 -8.36 19.43
C LEU A 145 16.82 -7.50 20.69
N ASP A 146 17.99 -7.31 21.29
CA ASP A 146 18.11 -6.49 22.50
C ASP A 146 17.81 -5.03 22.14
N LYS A 147 16.78 -4.46 22.78
CA LYS A 147 16.32 -3.07 22.58
C LYS A 147 15.87 -2.72 21.16
N ILE A 148 15.54 -3.71 20.32
CA ILE A 148 15.01 -3.42 18.98
C ILE A 148 13.57 -2.87 19.09
N THR A 149 13.28 -1.77 18.39
CA THR A 149 11.92 -1.25 18.30
C THR A 149 11.09 -2.10 17.32
N HIS A 150 9.76 -2.01 17.41
CA HIS A 150 8.87 -2.69 16.48
C HIS A 150 9.13 -2.27 15.03
N ALA A 151 9.27 -0.96 14.77
CA ALA A 151 9.57 -0.42 13.45
C ALA A 151 10.95 -0.88 12.93
N ASP A 152 11.99 -0.91 13.78
CA ASP A 152 13.32 -1.35 13.36
C ASP A 152 13.36 -2.85 13.08
N PHE A 153 12.62 -3.65 13.84
CA PHE A 153 12.44 -5.07 13.56
C PHE A 153 11.79 -5.31 12.19
N ILE A 154 10.77 -4.51 11.84
CA ILE A 154 10.12 -4.57 10.53
C ILE A 154 11.09 -4.19 9.41
N LYS A 155 11.79 -3.06 9.53
CA LYS A 155 12.81 -2.64 8.55
C LYS A 155 13.84 -3.73 8.32
N ALA A 156 14.29 -4.39 9.40
CA ALA A 156 15.31 -5.42 9.32
C ALA A 156 14.83 -6.71 8.61
N PHE A 157 13.60 -7.16 8.87
CA PHE A 157 13.06 -8.34 8.16
C PHE A 157 12.68 -8.01 6.70
N LEU A 158 12.27 -6.79 6.39
CA LEU A 158 12.04 -6.34 5.01
C LEU A 158 13.35 -6.24 4.23
N ALA A 159 14.42 -5.73 4.85
CA ALA A 159 15.76 -5.70 4.27
C ALA A 159 16.25 -7.12 3.92
N THR A 160 15.93 -8.13 4.75
CA THR A 160 16.27 -9.53 4.46
C THR A 160 15.71 -10.01 3.11
N HIS A 161 14.54 -9.50 2.69
CA HIS A 161 13.93 -9.81 1.40
C HIS A 161 14.22 -8.80 0.28
N ASN A 162 15.09 -7.81 0.50
CA ASN A 162 15.35 -6.69 -0.40
C ASN A 162 14.07 -5.87 -0.70
N LEU A 163 13.26 -5.67 0.34
CA LEU A 163 11.99 -4.93 0.27
C LEU A 163 12.04 -3.56 0.97
N SER A 164 13.15 -3.23 1.63
CA SER A 164 13.34 -1.96 2.36
C SER A 164 13.17 -0.72 1.49
N ASP A 165 13.44 -0.83 0.18
CA ASP A 165 13.32 0.30 -0.75
C ASP A 165 11.89 0.48 -1.27
N LYS A 166 11.04 -0.53 -1.08
CA LYS A 166 9.66 -0.57 -1.57
C LYS A 166 8.65 -0.37 -0.45
N TYR A 167 8.98 -0.74 0.78
CA TYR A 167 8.09 -0.71 1.91
C TYR A 167 8.79 -0.19 3.15
N SER A 168 8.08 0.64 3.93
CA SER A 168 8.53 1.13 5.22
C SER A 168 7.38 1.03 6.21
N PRO A 169 7.64 0.59 7.46
CA PRO A 169 6.66 0.80 8.52
C PRO A 169 6.42 2.31 8.71
N GLY A 170 5.21 2.67 9.13
CA GLY A 170 4.90 4.01 9.62
C GLY A 170 5.50 4.25 11.01
N VAL A 171 5.40 5.48 11.48
CA VAL A 171 5.97 5.90 12.79
C VAL A 171 5.29 5.19 13.96
N HIS A 172 3.98 4.89 13.85
CA HIS A 172 3.16 4.32 14.93
C HIS A 172 2.54 2.97 14.57
N SER A 173 2.73 2.50 13.33
CA SER A 173 2.07 1.30 12.84
C SER A 173 2.90 0.67 11.72
N GLY A 174 2.97 -0.64 11.71
CA GLY A 174 3.64 -1.41 10.67
C GLY A 174 2.72 -2.46 10.05
N PRO A 175 3.15 -3.13 8.97
CA PRO A 175 2.42 -4.26 8.42
C PRO A 175 2.30 -5.38 9.46
N ASP A 176 1.11 -5.99 9.52
CA ASP A 176 0.85 -7.18 10.33
C ASP A 176 1.81 -8.32 9.97
N PHE A 177 2.36 -8.98 11.00
CA PHE A 177 3.15 -10.20 10.81
C PHE A 177 2.93 -11.22 11.92
N LYS A 178 3.13 -12.50 11.61
CA LYS A 178 3.14 -13.58 12.58
C LYS A 178 4.54 -13.84 13.09
N LEU A 179 4.68 -13.99 14.40
CA LEU A 179 5.95 -14.25 15.08
C LEU A 179 5.84 -15.52 15.92
N TRP A 180 6.78 -16.46 15.77
CA TRP A 180 6.84 -17.65 16.61
C TRP A 180 8.27 -18.18 16.76
N TRP A 181 8.48 -19.06 17.73
CA TRP A 181 9.77 -19.71 17.97
C TRP A 181 9.57 -21.10 18.57
N SER A 182 10.63 -21.90 18.64
CA SER A 182 10.57 -23.23 19.25
C SER A 182 10.10 -23.16 20.70
N GLY A 183 8.92 -23.74 20.97
CA GLY A 183 8.28 -23.74 22.29
C GLY A 183 7.36 -22.54 22.57
N SER A 184 7.06 -21.70 21.58
CA SER A 184 5.96 -20.73 21.69
C SER A 184 4.60 -21.47 21.69
N PRO A 185 3.57 -20.96 22.38
CA PRO A 185 2.22 -21.52 22.33
C PRO A 185 1.71 -21.56 20.88
N GLY A 186 1.11 -22.69 20.47
CA GLY A 186 0.49 -22.82 19.14
C GLY A 186 1.43 -23.06 17.96
N ALA A 187 2.76 -22.96 18.15
CA ALA A 187 3.76 -23.09 17.08
C ALA A 187 3.39 -22.25 15.84
N LYS A 188 3.65 -22.74 14.61
CA LYS A 188 3.32 -22.02 13.37
C LYS A 188 1.81 -21.80 13.18
N SER A 189 0.98 -22.79 13.50
CA SER A 189 -0.47 -22.74 13.25
C SER A 189 -1.22 -21.81 14.21
N GLY A 190 -0.71 -21.62 15.42
CA GLY A 190 -1.29 -20.75 16.45
C GLY A 190 -0.43 -19.54 16.76
N ALA A 191 0.50 -19.16 15.88
CA ALA A 191 1.31 -17.96 16.04
C ALA A 191 0.42 -16.72 16.09
N ALA A 192 0.63 -15.86 17.09
CA ALA A 192 -0.05 -14.58 17.20
C ALA A 192 0.35 -13.66 16.04
N THR A 193 -0.62 -12.89 15.54
CA THR A 193 -0.36 -11.80 14.59
C THR A 193 -0.07 -10.56 15.41
N ILE A 194 1.09 -9.95 15.19
CA ILE A 194 1.54 -8.74 15.85
C ILE A 194 1.12 -7.55 14.96
N GLN A 195 0.33 -6.65 15.54
CA GLN A 195 -0.17 -5.42 14.91
C GLN A 195 0.33 -4.18 15.63
N THR A 196 0.58 -4.28 16.94
CA THR A 196 0.92 -3.13 17.79
C THR A 196 2.29 -3.27 18.46
N ASP A 197 2.88 -2.13 18.84
CA ASP A 197 4.15 -2.08 19.57
C ASP A 197 4.09 -2.83 20.91
N ASN A 198 2.94 -2.81 21.58
CA ASN A 198 2.73 -3.51 22.84
C ASN A 198 2.74 -5.04 22.66
N GLU A 199 2.07 -5.55 21.64
CA GLU A 199 2.10 -6.98 21.30
C GLU A 199 3.52 -7.44 20.93
N PHE A 200 4.23 -6.60 20.17
CA PHE A 200 5.63 -6.85 19.84
C PHE A 200 6.51 -6.89 21.10
N HIS A 201 6.33 -5.94 22.02
CA HIS A 201 7.09 -5.87 23.26
C HIS A 201 6.89 -7.12 24.13
N VAL A 202 5.63 -7.54 24.34
CA VAL A 202 5.32 -8.77 25.07
C VAL A 202 5.98 -9.99 24.41
N ALA A 203 5.86 -10.12 23.08
CA ALA A 203 6.50 -11.22 22.37
C ALA A 203 8.04 -11.20 22.50
N LEU A 204 8.64 -10.00 22.48
CA LEU A 204 10.08 -9.79 22.64
C LEU A 204 10.56 -10.16 24.05
N GLU A 205 9.84 -9.79 25.12
CA GLU A 205 10.17 -10.19 26.49
C GLU A 205 10.18 -11.72 26.66
N HIS A 206 9.14 -12.38 26.16
CA HIS A 206 9.07 -13.84 26.16
C HIS A 206 10.21 -14.49 25.38
N LEU A 207 10.61 -13.87 24.27
CA LEU A 207 11.69 -14.37 23.43
C LEU A 207 13.07 -14.15 24.07
N LEU A 208 13.31 -13.00 24.68
CA LEU A 208 14.55 -12.67 25.40
C LEU A 208 14.73 -13.48 26.68
N SER A 209 13.64 -14.00 27.27
CA SER A 209 13.70 -14.97 28.38
C SER A 209 14.28 -16.33 27.98
N LYS A 210 14.39 -16.62 26.67
CA LYS A 210 14.95 -17.88 26.16
C LYS A 210 16.48 -17.80 26.07
N PRO A 211 17.19 -18.92 26.27
CA PRO A 211 18.65 -18.93 26.19
C PRO A 211 19.12 -18.52 24.79
N LYS A 212 19.97 -17.50 24.75
CA LYS A 212 20.60 -16.97 23.53
C LYS A 212 21.32 -18.11 22.78
N GLY A 213 21.11 -18.19 21.46
CA GLY A 213 21.76 -19.17 20.58
C GLY A 213 21.02 -20.49 20.33
N LYS A 214 19.99 -20.84 21.12
CA LYS A 214 19.14 -22.02 20.87
C LYS A 214 17.76 -21.69 20.31
N CYS A 215 17.37 -20.43 20.36
CA CYS A 215 16.06 -19.98 19.91
C CYS A 215 16.13 -19.54 18.44
N MET A 216 15.46 -20.29 17.55
CA MET A 216 15.21 -19.86 16.18
C MET A 216 13.84 -19.17 16.14
N VAL A 217 13.85 -17.91 15.71
CA VAL A 217 12.66 -17.09 15.57
C VAL A 217 12.18 -17.21 14.13
N SER A 218 10.88 -17.33 13.91
CA SER A 218 10.27 -17.34 12.59
C SER A 218 9.29 -16.19 12.46
N VAL A 219 9.38 -15.47 11.35
CA VAL A 219 8.49 -14.36 10.99
C VAL A 219 7.76 -14.71 9.70
N GLU A 220 6.46 -14.43 9.61
CA GLU A 220 5.68 -14.55 8.38
C GLU A 220 4.81 -13.31 8.18
N PHE A 221 4.95 -12.67 7.02
CA PHE A 221 4.15 -11.50 6.65
C PHE A 221 3.53 -11.69 5.26
N ASP A 222 2.39 -11.03 5.04
CA ASP A 222 1.62 -11.10 3.81
C ASP A 222 1.83 -9.85 2.96
N LEU A 223 2.46 -10.00 1.79
CA LEU A 223 2.73 -8.89 0.87
C LEU A 223 1.45 -8.22 0.34
N ASP A 224 0.33 -8.94 0.26
CA ASP A 224 -0.90 -8.38 -0.30
C ASP A 224 -1.51 -7.31 0.64
N ASN A 225 -1.32 -7.49 1.94
CA ASN A 225 -1.73 -6.51 2.97
C ASN A 225 -0.68 -5.40 3.19
N MET A 226 0.44 -5.40 2.47
CA MET A 226 1.50 -4.40 2.61
C MET A 226 1.30 -3.13 1.76
N MET A 227 0.25 -3.06 0.94
CA MET A 227 0.04 -1.95 0.00
C MET A 227 0.00 -0.57 0.67
N GLY A 228 -0.56 -0.46 1.88
CA GLY A 228 -0.59 0.79 2.66
C GLY A 228 0.77 1.26 3.19
N PHE A 229 1.77 0.39 3.18
CA PHE A 229 3.13 0.66 3.70
C PHE A 229 4.16 0.86 2.59
N ARG A 230 3.69 1.00 1.33
CA ARG A 230 4.58 1.18 0.19
C ARG A 230 5.23 2.56 0.26
N ILE A 231 6.56 2.59 0.22
CA ILE A 231 7.30 3.83 0.01
C ILE A 231 6.95 4.29 -1.40
N GLN A 232 6.28 5.44 -1.49
CA GLN A 232 6.15 6.11 -2.77
C GLN A 232 7.56 6.56 -3.13
N GLN A 233 8.22 5.83 -4.04
CA GLN A 233 9.44 6.35 -4.64
C GLN A 233 9.05 7.68 -5.28
N PRO A 234 9.61 8.81 -4.83
CA PRO A 234 9.55 10.03 -5.63
C PRO A 234 10.11 9.60 -6.97
N LEU A 235 9.31 9.68 -8.04
CA LEU A 235 9.87 9.49 -9.37
C LEU A 235 11.09 10.41 -9.42
N PRO A 236 12.28 9.91 -9.77
CA PRO A 236 13.41 10.80 -9.98
C PRO A 236 12.91 11.87 -10.93
N SER A 237 12.86 13.12 -10.47
CA SER A 237 12.58 14.27 -11.30
C SER A 237 13.60 14.20 -12.43
N ALA A 238 13.18 13.61 -13.54
CA ALA A 238 14.01 13.49 -14.71
C ALA A 238 14.35 14.92 -15.08
N ALA A 239 15.65 15.20 -15.14
CA ALA A 239 16.16 16.40 -15.77
C ALA A 239 15.39 16.59 -17.08
N ALA A 240 14.82 17.78 -17.22
CA ALA A 240 13.95 18.18 -18.32
C ALA A 240 14.48 17.68 -19.68
N ASN A 241 13.87 16.64 -20.21
CA ASN A 241 13.86 16.34 -21.63
C ASN A 241 12.48 16.80 -22.15
N PRO A 242 12.39 17.87 -22.95
CA PRO A 242 11.12 18.51 -23.28
C PRO A 242 10.19 17.73 -24.25
N ASN A 243 10.51 16.48 -24.64
CA ASN A 243 9.87 15.87 -25.81
C ASN A 243 9.29 14.45 -25.63
N THR A 244 8.91 14.04 -24.43
CA THR A 244 8.14 12.78 -24.28
C THR A 244 6.95 12.97 -23.36
N GLU A 245 5.78 13.15 -23.98
CA GLU A 245 4.46 12.95 -23.40
C GLU A 245 4.34 11.53 -22.86
N THR A 246 4.19 11.33 -21.55
CA THR A 246 3.33 10.26 -21.04
C THR A 246 2.91 10.48 -19.58
N THR A 247 1.58 10.54 -19.46
CA THR A 247 0.71 10.03 -18.38
C THR A 247 0.66 10.74 -17.02
N ASP A 248 -0.42 11.51 -16.84
CA ASP A 248 -1.18 11.80 -15.62
C ASP A 248 -0.40 11.81 -14.29
N GLY A 249 0.22 12.96 -14.01
CA GLY A 249 0.73 13.32 -12.70
C GLY A 249 -0.39 13.54 -11.69
N GLU A 250 -0.73 12.48 -10.96
CA GLU A 250 -1.62 12.50 -9.81
C GLU A 250 -0.98 13.28 -8.64
N LEU A 251 -1.82 14.07 -7.97
CA LEU A 251 -1.50 15.05 -6.94
C LEU A 251 -0.85 14.40 -5.70
N VAL A 252 0.48 14.46 -5.62
CA VAL A 252 1.20 14.08 -4.40
C VAL A 252 1.03 15.19 -3.36
N TYR A 253 0.32 14.83 -2.28
CA TYR A 253 0.15 15.53 -1.00
C TYR A 253 1.10 16.71 -0.75
N GLY A 254 0.60 17.91 -1.03
CA GLY A 254 1.14 19.16 -0.53
C GLY A 254 0.01 20.18 -0.53
N THR A 255 -0.08 21.03 0.50
CA THR A 255 -1.03 22.15 0.60
C THR A 255 -0.84 23.22 -0.50
N LYS A 256 0.05 22.97 -1.47
CA LYS A 256 0.24 23.84 -2.61
C LYS A 256 -0.87 23.59 -3.62
N VAL A 257 -1.73 24.59 -3.78
CA VAL A 257 -2.71 24.65 -4.87
C VAL A 257 -1.95 24.38 -6.18
N PRO A 258 -2.30 23.33 -6.95
CA PRO A 258 -1.67 23.02 -8.22
C PRO A 258 -1.72 24.24 -9.13
N GLN A 259 -0.55 24.72 -9.55
CA GLN A 259 -0.49 25.85 -10.47
C GLN A 259 -1.04 25.41 -11.83
N LEU A 260 -1.91 26.23 -12.44
CA LEU A 260 -2.53 25.93 -13.74
C LEU A 260 -1.49 25.60 -14.82
N GLY A 261 -0.33 26.27 -14.79
CA GLY A 261 0.76 26.02 -15.75
C GLY A 261 1.42 24.65 -15.65
N GLY A 262 1.17 23.87 -14.60
CA GLY A 262 1.67 22.50 -14.46
C GLY A 262 0.79 21.44 -15.14
N PHE A 263 -0.40 21.82 -15.63
CA PHE A 263 -1.29 20.91 -16.34
C PHE A 263 -1.08 21.01 -17.85
N SER A 264 -1.26 19.90 -18.56
CA SER A 264 -1.24 19.89 -20.02
C SER A 264 -2.30 20.85 -20.59
N GLU A 265 -2.06 21.41 -21.77
CA GLU A 265 -3.02 22.31 -22.44
C GLU A 265 -4.40 21.63 -22.61
N VAL A 266 -4.41 20.32 -22.90
CA VAL A 266 -5.64 19.51 -23.00
C VAL A 266 -6.38 19.45 -21.66
N THR A 267 -5.67 19.24 -20.56
CA THR A 267 -6.27 19.24 -19.22
C THR A 267 -6.79 20.63 -18.84
N GLN A 268 -6.07 21.69 -19.18
CA GLN A 268 -6.51 23.07 -18.95
C GLN A 268 -7.78 23.39 -19.77
N LEU A 269 -7.83 22.96 -21.03
CA LEU A 269 -9.01 23.05 -21.90
C LEU A 269 -10.19 22.28 -21.32
N HIS A 270 -9.99 21.06 -20.82
CA HIS A 270 -11.05 20.32 -20.14
C HIS A 270 -11.52 21.05 -18.89
N GLY A 271 -10.60 21.62 -18.11
CA GLY A 271 -10.92 22.42 -16.92
C GLY A 271 -11.81 23.62 -17.24
N SER A 272 -11.50 24.37 -18.31
CA SER A 272 -12.30 25.51 -18.74
C SER A 272 -13.71 25.07 -19.19
N ILE A 273 -13.81 24.00 -19.99
CA ILE A 273 -15.11 23.45 -20.42
C ILE A 273 -15.93 22.95 -19.22
N ILE A 274 -15.32 22.31 -18.22
CA ILE A 274 -16.01 21.86 -17.00
C ILE A 274 -16.62 23.05 -16.25
N MET A 275 -15.90 24.17 -16.14
CA MET A 275 -16.42 25.37 -15.48
C MET A 275 -17.62 25.95 -16.22
N GLU A 276 -17.60 25.96 -17.55
CA GLU A 276 -18.74 26.37 -18.36
C GLU A 276 -19.95 25.43 -18.22
N LEU A 277 -19.71 24.11 -18.18
CA LEU A 277 -20.77 23.12 -17.94
C LEU A 277 -21.41 23.34 -16.56
N LYS A 278 -20.61 23.57 -15.52
CA LYS A 278 -21.12 23.88 -14.17
C LYS A 278 -21.95 25.17 -14.14
N ALA A 279 -21.54 26.20 -14.88
CA ALA A 279 -22.29 27.44 -14.99
C ALA A 279 -23.61 27.27 -15.76
N THR A 280 -23.64 26.36 -16.74
CA THR A 280 -24.83 26.10 -17.58
C THR A 280 -25.88 25.24 -16.86
N TRP A 281 -25.43 24.33 -15.98
CA TRP A 281 -26.27 23.27 -15.40
C TRP A 281 -26.37 23.29 -13.87
N PRO A 282 -26.66 24.44 -13.21
CA PRO A 282 -26.90 24.47 -11.77
C PRO A 282 -28.20 23.73 -11.44
N CYS A 283 -28.22 23.00 -10.32
CA CYS A 283 -29.40 22.27 -9.86
C CYS A 283 -29.70 22.59 -8.39
N SER A 284 -30.93 23.05 -8.13
CA SER A 284 -31.44 23.31 -6.78
C SER A 284 -32.01 22.06 -6.09
N THR A 285 -32.42 21.06 -6.86
CA THR A 285 -33.03 19.81 -6.33
C THR A 285 -31.99 18.88 -5.70
N HIS A 286 -30.77 18.86 -6.24
CA HIS A 286 -29.70 17.99 -5.75
C HIS A 286 -28.61 18.84 -5.13
N LEU A 287 -28.17 18.45 -3.93
CA LEU A 287 -27.05 19.09 -3.25
C LEU A 287 -25.73 18.45 -3.67
N ASN A 288 -24.65 19.23 -3.69
CA ASN A 288 -23.30 18.73 -3.85
C ASN A 288 -22.76 18.14 -2.53
N GLU A 289 -21.55 17.56 -2.58
CA GLU A 289 -20.90 16.93 -1.42
C GLU A 289 -20.66 17.89 -0.25
N HIS A 290 -20.70 19.20 -0.50
CA HIS A 290 -20.54 20.26 0.51
C HIS A 290 -21.87 20.88 0.96
N GLY A 291 -23.01 20.27 0.59
CA GLY A 291 -24.34 20.77 0.94
C GLY A 291 -24.79 22.02 0.18
N GLY A 292 -24.01 22.49 -0.80
CA GLY A 292 -24.40 23.58 -1.71
C GLY A 292 -25.21 23.06 -2.90
N ALA A 293 -25.63 23.96 -3.81
CA ALA A 293 -26.32 23.56 -5.04
C ALA A 293 -25.44 22.62 -5.89
N GLY A 294 -26.02 21.52 -6.36
CA GLY A 294 -25.39 20.55 -7.24
C GLY A 294 -25.42 20.97 -8.71
N PHE A 295 -24.97 20.07 -9.58
CA PHE A 295 -24.99 20.26 -11.03
C PHE A 295 -25.71 19.07 -11.67
N CYS A 296 -26.74 19.32 -12.46
CA CYS A 296 -27.50 18.25 -13.13
C CYS A 296 -27.80 18.63 -14.57
N TYR A 297 -27.62 17.67 -15.47
CA TYR A 297 -28.20 17.75 -16.81
C TYR A 297 -29.68 17.36 -16.74
N VAL A 298 -30.56 18.20 -17.27
CA VAL A 298 -32.00 17.92 -17.33
C VAL A 298 -32.31 17.35 -18.71
N THR A 299 -32.74 16.09 -18.73
CA THR A 299 -33.14 15.40 -19.95
C THR A 299 -34.45 15.96 -20.50
N ASN A 300 -34.79 15.62 -21.74
CA ASN A 300 -36.07 16.01 -22.35
C ASN A 300 -37.30 15.46 -21.61
N THR A 301 -37.14 14.46 -20.73
CA THR A 301 -38.18 13.90 -19.87
C THR A 301 -38.25 14.58 -18.50
N SER A 302 -37.52 15.69 -18.30
CA SER A 302 -37.38 16.39 -17.01
C SER A 302 -36.71 15.55 -15.92
N GLU A 303 -36.02 14.46 -16.28
CA GLU A 303 -35.21 13.69 -15.34
C GLU A 303 -33.83 14.34 -15.17
N HIS A 304 -33.39 14.44 -13.92
CA HIS A 304 -32.11 15.05 -13.57
C HIS A 304 -31.01 13.98 -13.52
N VAL A 305 -29.97 14.18 -14.34
CA VAL A 305 -28.75 13.37 -14.32
C VAL A 305 -27.65 14.13 -13.58
N LEU A 306 -27.29 13.67 -12.38
CA LEU A 306 -26.27 14.32 -11.54
C LEU A 306 -24.89 14.32 -12.23
N LEU A 307 -24.26 15.49 -12.34
CA LEU A 307 -22.97 15.69 -12.98
C LEU A 307 -21.83 15.63 -11.95
N ASN A 308 -21.36 14.42 -11.65
CA ASN A 308 -20.17 14.23 -10.83
C ASN A 308 -18.87 14.58 -11.60
N ALA A 309 -17.74 14.64 -10.90
CA ALA A 309 -16.45 14.99 -11.50
C ALA A 309 -16.06 14.10 -12.70
N ARG A 310 -16.41 12.80 -12.65
CA ARG A 310 -16.17 11.86 -13.74
C ARG A 310 -16.99 12.20 -14.99
N ARG A 311 -18.30 12.40 -14.84
CA ARG A 311 -19.21 12.78 -15.93
C ARG A 311 -18.83 14.12 -16.55
N LEU A 312 -18.49 15.11 -15.72
CA LEU A 312 -18.01 16.41 -16.18
C LEU A 312 -16.72 16.28 -17.02
N LYS A 313 -15.74 15.48 -16.58
CA LYS A 313 -14.52 15.20 -17.35
C LYS A 313 -14.83 14.50 -18.69
N ALA A 314 -15.68 13.48 -18.68
CA ALA A 314 -16.06 12.76 -19.89
C ALA A 314 -16.80 13.66 -20.90
N TRP A 315 -17.71 14.52 -20.42
CA TRP A 315 -18.41 15.48 -21.27
C TRP A 315 -17.45 16.55 -21.82
N ALA A 316 -16.57 17.10 -20.99
CA ALA A 316 -15.58 18.07 -21.45
C ALA A 316 -14.64 17.50 -22.52
N ALA A 317 -14.18 16.27 -22.35
CA ALA A 317 -13.38 15.57 -23.36
C ALA A 317 -14.16 15.37 -24.67
N ALA A 318 -15.44 15.01 -24.60
CA ALA A 318 -16.28 14.86 -25.80
C ALA A 318 -16.54 16.20 -26.52
N ILE A 319 -16.65 17.31 -25.79
CA ILE A 319 -16.74 18.66 -26.38
C ILE A 319 -15.42 19.03 -27.05
N ALA A 320 -14.29 18.79 -26.40
CA ALA A 320 -12.96 19.06 -26.96
C ALA A 320 -12.70 18.23 -28.24
N ALA A 321 -13.23 17.01 -28.31
CA ALA A 321 -13.19 16.16 -29.49
C ALA A 321 -14.28 16.48 -30.53
N HIS A 322 -15.10 17.52 -30.31
CA HIS A 322 -16.24 17.90 -31.17
C HIS A 322 -17.31 16.81 -31.38
N VAL A 323 -17.45 15.88 -30.43
CA VAL A 323 -18.45 14.80 -30.44
C VAL A 323 -19.71 15.18 -29.64
N ALA A 324 -19.59 16.14 -28.72
CA ALA A 324 -20.69 16.64 -27.90
C ALA A 324 -20.73 18.18 -27.88
N THR A 325 -21.82 18.75 -27.37
CA THR A 325 -21.96 20.21 -27.18
C THR A 325 -22.18 20.54 -25.72
N LYS A 326 -22.10 21.81 -25.33
CA LYS A 326 -22.40 22.26 -23.95
C LYS A 326 -23.85 21.97 -23.53
N LEU A 327 -24.75 21.82 -24.50
CA LEU A 327 -26.19 21.60 -24.29
C LEU A 327 -26.59 20.13 -24.32
N VAL A 328 -25.82 19.28 -25.00
CA VAL A 328 -26.15 17.87 -25.22
C VAL A 328 -24.95 17.00 -24.83
N PRO A 329 -25.10 16.13 -23.80
CA PRO A 329 -24.02 15.25 -23.36
C PRO A 329 -23.66 14.21 -24.42
N PRO A 330 -22.45 13.63 -24.35
CA PRO A 330 -22.07 12.54 -25.24
C PRO A 330 -22.95 11.31 -25.02
N ASN A 331 -23.22 10.57 -26.10
CA ASN A 331 -23.93 9.30 -26.07
C ASN A 331 -23.02 8.16 -25.54
N ILE A 332 -22.76 8.20 -24.24
CA ILE A 332 -21.99 7.18 -23.52
C ILE A 332 -22.82 6.63 -22.35
N SER A 333 -22.58 5.39 -21.98
CA SER A 333 -23.33 4.67 -20.94
C SER A 333 -23.35 5.38 -19.57
N GLU A 334 -22.42 6.31 -19.33
CA GLU A 334 -22.37 7.11 -18.12
C GLU A 334 -23.49 8.16 -18.05
N PHE A 335 -23.99 8.63 -19.20
CA PHE A 335 -25.08 9.60 -19.35
C PHE A 335 -26.43 8.95 -19.66
N ASP A 336 -26.44 7.71 -20.15
CA ASP A 336 -27.65 6.88 -20.34
C ASP A 336 -28.25 6.35 -19.01
N GLY A 337 -27.90 6.98 -17.89
CA GLY A 337 -28.25 6.53 -16.56
C GLY A 337 -29.75 6.32 -16.39
N SER A 338 -30.17 5.06 -16.31
CA SER A 338 -31.40 4.59 -15.66
C SER A 338 -32.69 4.62 -16.48
N ARG A 339 -32.72 4.01 -17.66
CA ARG A 339 -34.02 3.69 -18.31
C ARG A 339 -34.92 2.71 -17.54
N ASP A 340 -34.53 2.22 -16.35
CA ASP A 340 -35.35 1.25 -15.59
C ASP A 340 -35.31 1.32 -14.06
N GLY A 341 -34.62 2.28 -13.43
CA GLY A 341 -34.70 2.51 -11.97
C GLY A 341 -34.35 1.33 -11.03
N ARG A 342 -34.01 0.14 -11.54
CA ARG A 342 -33.52 -0.98 -10.73
C ARG A 342 -32.03 -0.78 -10.50
N LEU A 343 -31.71 0.00 -9.47
CA LEU A 343 -30.50 -0.25 -8.71
C LEU A 343 -30.44 -1.76 -8.43
N PRO A 344 -29.40 -2.51 -8.83
CA PRO A 344 -29.18 -3.80 -8.21
C PRO A 344 -28.98 -3.51 -6.73
N GLY A 345 -29.98 -3.87 -5.92
CA GLY A 345 -29.91 -3.77 -4.47
C GLY A 345 -28.63 -4.42 -3.94
N PRO A 346 -28.24 -4.10 -2.69
CA PRO A 346 -27.01 -4.61 -2.10
C PRO A 346 -26.95 -6.12 -2.31
N ARG A 347 -25.97 -6.58 -3.12
CA ARG A 347 -25.75 -8.01 -3.35
C ARG A 347 -25.58 -8.66 -1.98
N PRO A 348 -26.49 -9.55 -1.53
CA PRO A 348 -26.27 -10.28 -0.31
C PRO A 348 -25.03 -11.13 -0.50
N ARG A 349 -24.03 -10.92 0.36
CA ARG A 349 -22.79 -11.70 0.40
C ARG A 349 -23.14 -13.07 0.97
N GLY A 350 -23.69 -13.93 0.12
CA GLY A 350 -24.14 -15.27 0.47
C GLY A 350 -22.97 -16.21 0.77
N CYS A 351 -22.61 -16.30 2.05
CA CYS A 351 -22.18 -17.56 2.65
C CYS A 351 -23.44 -18.22 3.23
N ALA A 352 -24.07 -19.11 2.48
CA ALA A 352 -25.06 -20.04 3.02
C ALA A 352 -24.72 -21.42 2.46
N GLY A 353 -24.21 -22.29 3.34
CA GLY A 353 -24.07 -23.72 3.09
C GLY A 353 -25.45 -24.42 3.09
N PRO A 354 -25.47 -25.73 2.83
CA PRO A 354 -26.69 -26.49 2.62
C PRO A 354 -27.38 -26.76 3.97
N GLY A 355 -28.61 -26.26 4.12
CA GLY A 355 -29.46 -26.48 5.28
C GLY A 355 -30.92 -26.68 4.86
N LEU A 356 -31.55 -27.67 5.48
CA LEU A 356 -32.80 -28.32 5.11
C LEU A 356 -34.06 -27.44 5.16
N SER A 357 -35.07 -27.89 4.42
CA SER A 357 -36.42 -27.33 4.31
C SER A 357 -37.20 -27.19 5.62
N ALA A 358 -38.01 -26.12 5.62
CA ALA A 358 -39.42 -26.01 6.03
C ALA A 358 -39.81 -25.57 7.46
N ALA A 359 -40.84 -24.70 7.42
CA ALA A 359 -41.88 -24.37 8.40
C ALA A 359 -41.63 -23.24 9.43
N THR A 360 -42.32 -22.11 9.19
CA THR A 360 -42.88 -21.17 10.18
C THR A 360 -44.28 -21.67 10.65
N PRO A 361 -44.97 -21.09 11.67
CA PRO A 361 -44.61 -19.96 12.56
C PRO A 361 -44.92 -20.16 14.08
N ASN A 362 -44.47 -19.17 14.86
CA ASN A 362 -45.18 -18.50 15.98
C ASN A 362 -44.91 -18.88 17.47
N GLN A 363 -44.93 -17.82 18.29
CA GLN A 363 -45.10 -17.71 19.76
C GLN A 363 -43.88 -18.06 20.65
N GLN A 364 -43.29 -17.08 21.33
CA GLN A 364 -43.65 -16.46 22.64
C GLN A 364 -43.27 -17.32 23.86
N LEU A 365 -42.55 -16.67 24.78
CA LEU A 365 -42.44 -16.94 26.22
C LEU A 365 -41.53 -18.09 26.67
N GLY A 366 -40.54 -17.77 27.52
CA GLY A 366 -39.79 -18.80 28.25
C GLY A 366 -38.44 -18.35 28.80
N ASP A 367 -38.49 -17.45 29.78
CA ASP A 367 -37.41 -17.24 30.76
C ASP A 367 -37.08 -18.56 31.49
N VAL A 368 -35.90 -18.66 32.09
CA VAL A 368 -35.39 -19.79 32.93
C VAL A 368 -34.66 -20.93 32.20
N MET A 369 -33.39 -20.72 31.82
CA MET A 369 -32.36 -21.78 31.68
C MET A 369 -30.91 -21.21 31.58
N GLN A 370 -30.52 -20.31 32.49
CA GLN A 370 -29.16 -19.73 32.50
C GLN A 370 -28.48 -19.72 33.88
N ILE A 371 -28.80 -20.70 34.75
CA ILE A 371 -28.19 -20.83 36.09
C ILE A 371 -27.79 -22.30 36.39
N ILE A 372 -27.13 -23.03 35.48
CA ILE A 372 -26.45 -24.31 35.84
C ILE A 372 -25.22 -24.57 34.92
N SER A 373 -24.19 -23.72 34.97
CA SER A 373 -22.86 -24.09 34.39
C SER A 373 -21.66 -23.51 35.15
N GLY A 374 -21.86 -23.02 36.37
CA GLY A 374 -20.80 -22.36 37.14
C GLY A 374 -20.81 -22.73 38.61
N LEU A 375 -20.59 -24.02 38.93
CA LEU A 375 -20.11 -24.48 40.25
C LEU A 375 -19.35 -25.81 40.07
N LEU A 376 -18.02 -25.66 39.93
CA LEU A 376 -16.88 -26.45 40.44
C LEU A 376 -17.15 -27.77 41.25
N PRO A 377 -16.13 -28.60 41.60
CA PRO A 377 -14.75 -28.82 41.10
C PRO A 377 -14.23 -30.28 41.28
N LEU A 378 -12.90 -30.49 41.13
CA LEU A 378 -12.10 -31.37 42.00
C LEU A 378 -12.49 -32.86 42.06
N LEU A 379 -11.71 -33.72 41.37
CA LEU A 379 -11.19 -35.01 41.87
C LEU A 379 -10.43 -35.75 40.75
N GLY A 380 -9.16 -36.07 41.01
CA GLY A 380 -8.35 -36.98 40.20
C GLY A 380 -7.04 -36.33 39.74
N GLY A 381 -5.88 -36.63 40.30
CA GLY A 381 -5.54 -37.66 41.25
C GLY A 381 -4.02 -37.66 41.34
N MET A 382 -3.52 -37.55 42.55
CA MET A 382 -2.12 -37.72 42.88
C MET A 382 -1.67 -39.11 42.41
N SER A 383 -0.66 -39.19 41.54
CA SER A 383 0.08 -40.44 41.34
C SER A 383 1.58 -40.21 41.54
N ARG A 384 1.95 -40.44 42.80
CA ARG A 384 3.18 -41.06 43.30
C ARG A 384 4.44 -40.94 42.43
N LYS A 385 5.41 -40.23 43.03
CA LYS A 385 6.84 -40.54 42.96
C LYS A 385 7.06 -42.06 43.00
N ARG A 386 7.62 -42.62 41.93
CA ARG A 386 8.37 -43.88 41.97
C ARG A 386 9.80 -43.58 41.55
N ALA A 387 10.70 -43.68 42.52
CA ALA A 387 12.09 -43.98 42.25
C ALA A 387 12.16 -45.36 41.56
N ARG A 388 12.87 -45.44 40.44
CA ARG A 388 13.45 -46.64 39.82
C ARG A 388 14.79 -46.19 39.25
N SER A 389 15.88 -46.54 39.91
CA SER A 389 16.66 -47.77 39.70
C SER A 389 17.34 -47.77 38.34
N GLU A 390 18.67 -47.64 38.39
CA GLU A 390 19.60 -47.96 37.32
C GLU A 390 19.29 -49.37 36.79
N SER A 391 18.98 -49.45 35.49
CA SER A 391 18.91 -50.71 34.76
C SER A 391 19.71 -50.53 33.49
N SER A 392 20.91 -51.12 33.50
CA SER A 392 21.71 -51.38 32.33
C SER A 392 20.94 -52.28 31.37
N SER A 393 20.64 -51.80 30.17
CA SER A 393 20.17 -52.61 29.05
C SER A 393 20.81 -52.11 27.75
N PRO A 394 21.17 -53.01 26.83
CA PRO A 394 22.14 -52.74 25.79
C PRO A 394 21.56 -51.93 24.63
N ILE A 395 22.44 -51.13 24.04
CA ILE A 395 22.25 -50.32 22.83
C ILE A 395 21.63 -51.18 21.71
N ARG A 396 20.34 -51.00 21.44
CA ARG A 396 19.73 -51.43 20.18
C ARG A 396 19.97 -50.35 19.13
N ARG A 397 20.88 -50.64 18.20
CA ARG A 397 21.11 -49.87 16.98
C ARG A 397 19.87 -49.99 16.10
N ASN A 398 19.19 -48.88 15.83
CA ASN A 398 18.15 -48.84 14.81
C ASN A 398 18.79 -49.09 13.42
N PRO A 399 18.21 -49.96 12.58
CA PRO A 399 18.72 -50.18 11.24
C PRO A 399 18.58 -48.90 10.41
N VAL A 400 19.71 -48.42 9.90
CA VAL A 400 19.79 -47.29 8.98
C VAL A 400 19.07 -47.70 7.69
N THR A 401 17.93 -47.07 7.41
CA THR A 401 17.27 -47.20 6.11
C THR A 401 18.17 -46.59 5.03
N PRO A 402 18.39 -47.29 3.89
CA PRO A 402 19.25 -46.79 2.83
C PRO A 402 18.69 -45.47 2.30
N VAL A 403 19.49 -44.41 2.43
CA VAL A 403 19.23 -43.09 1.87
C VAL A 403 19.02 -43.27 0.37
N ARG A 404 17.76 -43.17 -0.05
CA ARG A 404 17.34 -43.23 -1.46
C ARG A 404 18.01 -42.06 -2.16
N LYS A 405 19.11 -42.32 -2.88
CA LYS A 405 19.77 -41.33 -3.74
C LYS A 405 18.68 -40.78 -4.65
N ALA A 406 18.43 -39.47 -4.56
CA ALA A 406 17.46 -38.81 -5.41
C ALA A 406 17.79 -39.16 -6.87
N PRO A 407 16.80 -39.54 -7.70
CA PRO A 407 17.04 -39.86 -9.10
C PRO A 407 17.76 -38.67 -9.73
N MET A 408 18.91 -38.95 -10.34
CA MET A 408 19.69 -37.95 -11.07
C MET A 408 18.74 -37.25 -12.05
N SER A 409 18.65 -35.93 -11.93
CA SER A 409 17.88 -35.09 -12.84
C SER A 409 18.24 -35.45 -14.27
N PRO A 410 17.26 -35.58 -15.19
CA PRO A 410 17.56 -35.79 -16.60
C PRO A 410 18.54 -34.71 -17.10
N PRO A 411 19.44 -35.06 -18.04
CA PRO A 411 20.44 -34.13 -18.53
C PRO A 411 19.77 -32.85 -19.04
N LEU A 412 20.23 -31.70 -18.54
CA LEU A 412 19.74 -30.40 -18.97
C LEU A 412 20.02 -30.26 -20.48
N SER A 413 19.00 -29.96 -21.27
CA SER A 413 19.18 -29.63 -22.70
C SER A 413 20.26 -28.55 -22.84
N PRO A 414 21.15 -28.64 -23.85
CA PRO A 414 22.26 -27.71 -24.00
C PRO A 414 21.75 -26.27 -24.02
N ILE A 415 22.48 -25.37 -23.33
CA ILE A 415 22.19 -23.93 -23.37
C ILE A 415 22.55 -23.44 -24.78
N PRO A 416 21.63 -22.82 -25.52
CA PRO A 416 21.94 -22.25 -26.82
C PRO A 416 23.11 -21.27 -26.73
N THR A 417 23.95 -21.22 -27.75
CA THR A 417 24.95 -20.16 -27.86
C THR A 417 24.25 -18.82 -28.13
N ALA A 418 24.84 -17.69 -27.73
CA ALA A 418 24.23 -16.36 -27.88
C ALA A 418 23.67 -16.11 -29.30
N ASN A 419 24.43 -16.51 -30.33
CA ASN A 419 24.06 -16.33 -31.75
C ASN A 419 22.96 -17.30 -32.24
N SER A 420 22.55 -18.27 -31.42
CA SER A 420 21.50 -19.26 -31.73
C SER A 420 20.30 -19.18 -30.80
N GLU A 421 20.29 -18.22 -29.85
CA GLU A 421 19.18 -18.05 -28.90
C GLU A 421 17.88 -17.70 -29.62
N LEU A 422 17.93 -16.79 -30.63
CA LEU A 422 16.76 -16.42 -31.41
C LEU A 422 16.18 -17.61 -32.19
N ARG A 423 17.01 -18.33 -32.96
CA ARG A 423 16.61 -19.54 -33.70
C ARG A 423 15.97 -20.59 -32.78
N SER A 424 16.61 -20.86 -31.63
CA SER A 424 16.11 -21.82 -30.65
C SER A 424 14.76 -21.39 -30.07
N CYS A 425 14.61 -20.10 -29.74
CA CYS A 425 13.36 -19.55 -29.24
C CYS A 425 12.23 -19.65 -30.27
N LEU A 426 12.50 -19.34 -31.55
CA LEU A 426 11.50 -19.43 -32.63
C LEU A 426 11.11 -20.89 -32.93
N SER A 427 12.07 -21.81 -32.91
CA SER A 427 11.80 -23.26 -33.04
C SER A 427 10.93 -23.78 -31.90
N ASP A 428 11.29 -23.46 -30.65
CA ASP A 428 10.49 -23.85 -29.47
C ASP A 428 9.08 -23.22 -29.50
N PHE A 429 8.96 -21.99 -30.05
CA PHE A 429 7.68 -21.31 -30.21
C PHE A 429 6.81 -22.02 -31.25
N ALA A 430 7.39 -22.38 -32.39
CA ALA A 430 6.71 -23.13 -33.45
C ALA A 430 6.20 -24.47 -32.92
N GLU A 431 7.02 -25.22 -32.18
CA GLU A 431 6.62 -26.49 -31.56
C GLU A 431 5.51 -26.28 -30.50
N ALA A 432 5.67 -25.31 -29.60
CA ALA A 432 4.75 -25.13 -28.47
C ALA A 432 3.41 -24.49 -28.85
N LYS A 433 3.36 -23.69 -29.92
CA LYS A 433 2.17 -22.90 -30.31
C LYS A 433 1.61 -23.26 -31.69
N GLY A 434 2.32 -24.04 -32.49
CA GLY A 434 1.93 -24.34 -33.87
C GLY A 434 1.93 -23.11 -34.77
N ILE A 435 2.76 -22.10 -34.46
CA ILE A 435 2.90 -20.86 -35.23
C ILE A 435 4.36 -20.78 -35.66
N ASP A 436 4.61 -21.03 -36.94
CA ASP A 436 5.96 -20.97 -37.49
C ASP A 436 6.33 -19.54 -37.89
N LEU A 437 7.31 -18.97 -37.18
CA LEU A 437 7.91 -17.67 -37.47
C LEU A 437 9.41 -17.81 -37.77
N THR A 438 9.90 -19.02 -38.01
CA THR A 438 11.33 -19.28 -38.26
C THR A 438 11.82 -18.63 -39.55
N ALA A 439 10.94 -18.45 -40.55
CA ALA A 439 11.26 -17.72 -41.78
C ALA A 439 11.60 -16.24 -41.55
N CYS A 440 11.16 -15.65 -40.43
CA CYS A 440 11.43 -14.26 -40.09
C CYS A 440 12.72 -14.08 -39.27
N GLU A 441 13.48 -15.15 -39.01
CA GLU A 441 14.70 -15.10 -38.19
C GLU A 441 15.70 -14.07 -38.72
N GLU A 442 15.95 -14.05 -40.03
CA GLU A 442 16.92 -13.14 -40.67
C GLU A 442 16.50 -11.66 -40.50
N ALA A 443 15.21 -11.36 -40.70
CA ALA A 443 14.68 -10.00 -40.53
C ALA A 443 14.74 -9.52 -39.07
N LEU A 444 14.44 -10.40 -38.11
CA LEU A 444 14.56 -10.09 -36.68
C LEU A 444 16.03 -9.93 -36.25
N THR A 445 16.93 -10.76 -36.79
CA THR A 445 18.38 -10.68 -36.54
C THR A 445 18.97 -9.39 -37.10
N ALA A 446 18.56 -8.97 -38.30
CA ALA A 446 19.03 -7.72 -38.92
C ALA A 446 18.66 -6.45 -38.13
N LEU A 447 17.66 -6.54 -37.23
CA LEU A 447 17.21 -5.46 -36.36
C LEU A 447 17.66 -5.62 -34.90
N ASP A 448 18.57 -6.57 -34.63
CA ASP A 448 19.04 -6.92 -33.29
C ASP A 448 17.90 -7.25 -32.30
N LEU A 449 16.81 -7.83 -32.81
CA LEU A 449 15.66 -8.21 -31.98
C LEU A 449 15.87 -9.59 -31.36
N THR A 450 16.52 -9.61 -30.20
CA THR A 450 16.75 -10.83 -29.41
C THR A 450 15.50 -11.24 -28.61
N PRO A 451 15.38 -12.53 -28.19
CA PRO A 451 14.22 -13.00 -27.43
C PRO A 451 13.88 -12.21 -26.16
N ASP A 452 14.85 -11.58 -25.50
CA ASP A 452 14.68 -10.71 -24.33
C ASP A 452 14.11 -9.33 -24.65
N ILE A 453 14.38 -8.80 -25.84
CA ILE A 453 13.90 -7.49 -26.29
C ILE A 453 12.51 -7.60 -26.95
N ILE A 454 12.25 -8.68 -27.69
CA ILE A 454 10.99 -8.90 -28.44
C ILE A 454 9.72 -8.55 -27.63
N PRO A 455 9.57 -8.94 -26.34
CA PRO A 455 8.36 -8.64 -25.58
C PRO A 455 8.04 -7.15 -25.37
N ASP A 456 9.05 -6.30 -25.51
CA ASP A 456 8.97 -4.85 -25.24
C ASP A 456 8.90 -4.03 -26.54
N VAL A 457 9.02 -4.67 -27.71
CA VAL A 457 8.80 -4.03 -29.01
C VAL A 457 7.31 -3.84 -29.24
N PRO A 458 6.85 -2.69 -29.79
CA PRO A 458 5.44 -2.49 -30.13
C PRO A 458 4.91 -3.58 -31.07
N VAL A 459 3.72 -4.11 -30.76
CA VAL A 459 3.10 -5.22 -31.50
C VAL A 459 2.97 -4.90 -32.98
N GLN A 460 2.54 -3.69 -33.32
CA GLN A 460 2.38 -3.26 -34.71
C GLN A 460 3.69 -3.38 -35.51
N ARG A 461 4.82 -2.98 -34.93
CA ARG A 461 6.12 -3.05 -35.59
C ARG A 461 6.53 -4.50 -35.86
N LEU A 462 6.25 -5.42 -34.94
CA LEU A 462 6.53 -6.83 -35.14
C LEU A 462 5.59 -7.47 -36.17
N CYS A 463 4.32 -7.05 -36.23
CA CYS A 463 3.41 -7.44 -37.31
C CYS A 463 3.97 -7.03 -38.67
N ASP A 464 4.50 -5.81 -38.80
CA ASP A 464 5.05 -5.31 -40.06
C ASP A 464 6.31 -6.08 -40.50
N ILE A 465 7.19 -6.45 -39.55
CA ILE A 465 8.43 -7.20 -39.84
C ILE A 465 8.18 -8.67 -40.16
N THR A 466 7.28 -9.31 -39.42
CA THR A 466 7.06 -10.77 -39.51
C THR A 466 5.90 -11.16 -40.42
N HIS A 467 5.08 -10.18 -40.84
CA HIS A 467 3.80 -10.40 -41.50
C HIS A 467 2.83 -11.31 -40.72
N ALA A 468 3.05 -11.49 -39.41
CA ALA A 468 2.17 -12.24 -38.55
C ALA A 468 0.99 -11.39 -38.08
N THR A 469 -0.11 -12.06 -37.72
CA THR A 469 -1.27 -11.39 -37.13
C THR A 469 -0.97 -10.89 -35.71
N GLU A 470 -1.65 -9.83 -35.27
CA GLU A 470 -1.49 -9.24 -33.93
C GLU A 470 -1.59 -10.29 -32.81
N GLY A 471 -2.56 -11.21 -32.93
CA GLY A 471 -2.74 -12.30 -31.97
C GLY A 471 -1.59 -13.30 -31.92
N GLN A 472 -0.87 -13.52 -33.02
CA GLN A 472 0.34 -14.35 -33.05
C GLN A 472 1.51 -13.64 -32.37
N ILE A 473 1.67 -12.33 -32.59
CA ILE A 473 2.70 -11.52 -31.93
C ILE A 473 2.48 -11.41 -30.42
N LEU A 474 1.24 -11.21 -29.96
CA LEU A 474 0.94 -11.24 -28.53
C LEU A 474 1.28 -12.60 -27.88
N LYS A 475 1.04 -13.71 -28.59
CA LYS A 475 1.48 -15.04 -28.14
C LYS A 475 3.01 -15.15 -28.10
N LEU A 476 3.71 -14.59 -29.08
CA LEU A 476 5.16 -14.53 -29.11
C LEU A 476 5.72 -13.74 -27.91
N HIS A 477 5.17 -12.56 -27.60
CA HIS A 477 5.59 -11.76 -26.42
C HIS A 477 5.51 -12.58 -25.12
N VAL A 478 4.36 -13.20 -24.86
CA VAL A 478 4.15 -14.00 -23.65
C VAL A 478 5.08 -15.22 -23.63
N PHE A 479 5.34 -15.81 -24.79
CA PHE A 479 6.23 -16.95 -24.90
C PHE A 479 7.69 -16.55 -24.61
N CYS A 480 8.19 -15.50 -25.26
CA CYS A 480 9.55 -14.99 -25.08
C CYS A 480 9.85 -14.65 -23.61
N ARG A 481 8.94 -13.95 -22.89
CA ARG A 481 9.14 -13.68 -21.45
C ARG A 481 9.32 -14.96 -20.63
N ARG A 482 8.52 -16.00 -20.90
CA ARG A 482 8.63 -17.30 -20.22
C ARG A 482 9.86 -18.10 -20.66
N TRP A 483 10.24 -17.99 -21.92
CA TRP A 483 11.40 -18.66 -22.48
C TRP A 483 12.69 -18.10 -21.87
N ASN A 484 12.85 -16.78 -21.81
CA ASN A 484 14.01 -16.13 -21.16
C ASN A 484 14.11 -16.46 -19.67
N ALA A 485 12.99 -16.48 -18.94
CA ALA A 485 13.00 -16.87 -17.53
C ALA A 485 13.56 -18.30 -17.31
N ARG A 486 13.23 -19.24 -18.21
CA ARG A 486 13.79 -20.60 -18.18
C ARG A 486 15.26 -20.63 -18.59
N LEU A 487 15.66 -19.82 -19.56
CA LEU A 487 17.04 -19.72 -20.00
C LEU A 487 17.95 -19.19 -18.88
N GLU A 488 17.53 -18.12 -18.19
CA GLU A 488 18.27 -17.54 -17.06
C GLU A 488 18.37 -18.52 -15.88
N GLU A 489 17.31 -19.27 -15.57
CA GLU A 489 17.37 -20.32 -14.55
C GLU A 489 18.40 -21.41 -14.91
N LYS A 490 18.47 -21.80 -16.20
CA LYS A 490 19.49 -22.77 -16.68
C LYS A 490 20.90 -22.19 -16.60
N LYS A 491 21.11 -20.94 -17.04
CA LYS A 491 22.40 -20.24 -16.96
C LYS A 491 22.89 -20.16 -15.51
N GLU A 492 22.00 -19.79 -14.58
CA GLU A 492 22.30 -19.73 -13.15
C GLU A 492 22.64 -21.09 -12.54
N LYS A 493 21.89 -22.15 -12.88
CA LYS A 493 22.21 -23.51 -12.41
C LYS A 493 23.58 -23.97 -12.91
N ARG A 494 23.94 -23.63 -14.15
CA ARG A 494 25.25 -23.97 -14.72
C ARG A 494 26.38 -23.22 -14.02
N ARG A 495 26.22 -21.91 -13.80
CA ARG A 495 27.18 -21.10 -13.01
C ARG A 495 27.45 -21.69 -11.62
N ARG A 496 26.43 -22.26 -10.97
CA ARG A 496 26.58 -22.91 -9.66
C ARG A 496 27.27 -24.28 -9.69
N ILE A 497 27.30 -24.95 -10.84
CA ILE A 497 27.99 -26.22 -11.02
C ILE A 497 29.46 -25.98 -11.37
N ASP A 498 29.74 -24.88 -12.08
CA ASP A 498 31.09 -24.51 -12.50
C ASP A 498 31.90 -23.80 -11.38
N LEU A 499 31.23 -23.33 -10.32
CA LEU A 499 31.83 -22.82 -9.06
C LEU A 499 31.99 -23.95 -8.05
#